data_AF-A0A2U2X0S1-F1
#
_entry.id   AF-A0A2U2X0S1-F1
#
_cell.length_a   1.000
_cell.length_b   1.000
_cell.length_c   1.000
_cell.angle_alpha   90.00
_cell.angle_beta   90.00
_cell.angle_gamma   90.00
#
_symmetry.space_group_name_H-M   'P 1'
#
loop_
_entity.id
_entity.type
_entity.pdbx_description
1 polymer ?
#
loop_
_entity_poly.entity_id
_entity_poly.type
_entity_poly.pdbx_seq_one_letter_code
_entity_poly.pdbx_strand_id
1 'polypeptide(L)'
;MKLIKSTLLLLLIFVANSTPLLAQPRVVTFGDEVEESEQRTYDEKNIIKLNLGELFSSDFSLYYERQLTNKLTFEVGAGLTYNDFFGHLFSPSLYAPEAYAVDKKMGNSFAVGLRFYTSRTFDGFYIAPEYKYRKYHWSDEAQFIDTDANIPGLYLDESRVHSIARLSFGYALFYSNNIQFDFQTGIGLSSITEKIYNPYSGELETTKVNFRPRVNLGFKLGYAF
;
A
#
# COMPACT_ATOMS: atom_id res chain seq x y z
N MET A 1 16.29 -21.92 -14.59
CA MET A 1 17.28 -20.84 -14.81
C MET A 1 17.01 -19.94 -16.04
N LYS A 2 16.05 -20.25 -16.93
CA LYS A 2 15.69 -19.37 -18.07
C LYS A 2 14.76 -18.20 -17.72
N LEU A 3 13.92 -18.35 -16.69
CA LEU A 3 12.96 -17.31 -16.28
C LEU A 3 13.63 -16.03 -15.76
N ILE A 4 14.70 -16.16 -14.97
CA ILE A 4 15.42 -15.03 -14.36
C ILE A 4 16.04 -14.10 -15.42
N LYS A 5 16.49 -14.65 -16.56
CA LYS A 5 17.04 -13.85 -17.66
C LYS A 5 15.97 -13.03 -18.38
N SER A 6 14.74 -13.54 -18.46
CA SER A 6 13.61 -12.85 -19.07
C SER A 6 13.13 -11.66 -18.22
N THR A 7 13.08 -11.83 -16.89
CA THR A 7 12.63 -10.77 -15.98
C THR A 7 13.66 -9.64 -15.89
N LEU A 8 14.96 -9.97 -15.93
CA LEU A 8 16.04 -8.98 -15.94
C LEU A 8 16.04 -8.15 -17.24
N LEU A 9 15.73 -8.77 -18.38
CA LEU A 9 15.65 -8.10 -19.67
C LEU A 9 14.47 -7.12 -19.74
N LEU A 10 13.31 -7.49 -19.19
CA LEU A 10 12.14 -6.62 -19.08
C LEU A 10 12.40 -5.42 -18.15
N LEU A 11 13.11 -5.63 -17.04
CA LEU A 11 13.51 -4.55 -16.13
C LEU A 11 14.50 -3.59 -16.80
N LEU A 12 15.45 -4.10 -17.60
CA LEU A 12 16.40 -3.29 -18.36
C LEU A 12 15.72 -2.47 -19.46
N ILE A 13 14.70 -3.01 -20.12
CA ILE A 13 13.92 -2.28 -21.12
C ILE A 13 13.08 -1.18 -20.43
N PHE A 14 12.53 -1.43 -19.23
CA PHE A 14 11.79 -0.42 -18.48
C PHE A 14 12.67 0.74 -18.03
N VAL A 15 13.89 0.47 -17.56
CA VAL A 15 14.88 1.50 -17.18
C VAL A 15 15.44 2.24 -18.40
N ALA A 16 15.54 1.60 -19.57
CA ALA A 16 16.01 2.25 -20.79
C ALA A 16 14.97 3.20 -21.42
N ASN A 17 13.67 3.01 -21.13
CA ASN A 17 12.60 3.88 -21.63
C ASN A 17 12.23 5.04 -20.68
N SER A 18 12.83 5.11 -19.49
CA SER A 18 12.82 6.34 -18.68
C SER A 18 13.89 7.31 -19.18
N THR A 19 13.79 7.74 -20.44
CA THR A 19 14.52 8.92 -20.89
C THR A 19 14.05 10.13 -20.08
N PRO A 20 14.93 11.04 -19.69
CA PRO A 20 14.54 12.25 -18.98
C PRO A 20 13.51 12.98 -19.85
N LEU A 21 12.34 13.23 -19.25
CA LEU A 21 11.39 14.23 -19.71
C LEU A 21 12.23 15.45 -20.07
N LEU A 22 12.25 15.80 -21.36
CA LEU A 22 13.05 16.86 -21.94
C LEU A 22 13.09 18.03 -20.98
N ALA A 23 14.28 18.32 -20.44
CA ALA A 23 14.57 19.60 -19.84
C ALA A 23 14.32 20.64 -20.95
N GLN A 24 13.12 21.21 -20.95
CA GLN A 24 12.85 22.38 -21.77
C GLN A 24 13.92 23.40 -21.38
N PRO A 25 14.71 23.93 -22.34
CA PRO A 25 15.70 24.95 -22.01
C PRO A 25 14.94 26.13 -21.41
N ARG A 26 15.05 26.30 -20.08
CA ARG A 26 14.57 27.49 -19.38
C ARG A 26 15.50 28.61 -19.82
N VAL A 27 15.07 29.39 -20.81
CA VAL A 27 15.74 30.62 -21.19
C VAL A 27 15.62 31.55 -19.99
N VAL A 28 16.70 31.66 -19.22
CA VAL A 28 16.82 32.70 -18.18
C VAL A 28 17.14 33.97 -18.93
N THR A 29 16.12 34.76 -19.24
CA THR A 29 16.30 36.14 -19.67
C THR A 29 16.77 36.93 -18.46
N PHE A 30 18.02 37.38 -18.47
CA PHE A 30 18.50 38.40 -17.54
C PHE A 30 17.93 39.76 -17.96
N GLY A 31 16.62 39.91 -17.80
CA GLY A 31 15.93 41.19 -17.80
C GLY A 31 15.32 41.35 -16.42
N ASP A 32 15.46 42.53 -15.84
CA ASP A 32 15.01 42.88 -14.49
C ASP A 32 13.49 42.83 -14.33
N GLU A 33 12.94 41.62 -14.33
CA GLU A 33 11.67 41.31 -13.72
C GLU A 33 11.93 40.15 -12.76
N VAL A 34 11.84 40.48 -11.48
CA VAL A 34 11.72 39.52 -10.39
C VAL A 34 10.41 38.75 -10.66
N GLU A 35 10.46 37.74 -11.53
CA GLU A 35 9.56 36.61 -11.42
C GLU A 35 9.98 35.87 -10.15
N GLU A 36 9.58 36.43 -9.00
CA GLU A 36 9.19 35.63 -7.85
C GLU A 36 8.30 34.55 -8.43
N SER A 37 8.85 33.36 -8.64
CA SER A 37 8.03 32.16 -8.77
C SER A 37 7.15 32.19 -7.55
N GLU A 38 5.88 32.59 -7.71
CA GLU A 38 4.95 32.76 -6.62
C GLU A 38 5.09 31.54 -5.74
N GLN A 39 5.75 31.70 -4.60
CA GLN A 39 5.87 30.63 -3.63
C GLN A 39 4.45 30.50 -3.12
N ARG A 40 3.64 29.66 -3.77
CA ARG A 40 2.27 29.40 -3.35
C ARG A 40 2.35 29.02 -1.88
N THR A 41 2.00 29.97 -1.03
CA THR A 41 1.94 29.78 0.41
C THR A 41 0.64 29.03 0.65
N TYR A 42 0.70 27.71 0.46
CA TYR A 42 -0.33 26.83 0.97
C TYR A 42 -0.26 26.95 2.50
N ASP A 43 -1.22 27.67 3.06
CA ASP A 43 -1.34 27.89 4.51
C ASP A 43 -2.05 26.70 5.20
N GLU A 44 -2.58 25.78 4.40
CA GLU A 44 -3.26 24.57 4.86
C GLU A 44 -2.30 23.63 5.58
N LYS A 45 -2.72 23.19 6.77
CA LYS A 45 -1.91 22.33 7.65
C LYS A 45 -2.37 20.88 7.63
N ASN A 46 -3.47 20.59 6.94
CA ASN A 46 -4.11 19.28 6.94
C ASN A 46 -4.38 18.82 5.52
N ILE A 47 -4.25 17.52 5.27
CA ILE A 47 -4.64 16.90 4.01
C ILE A 47 -5.37 15.60 4.31
N ILE A 48 -6.53 15.40 3.71
CA ILE A 48 -7.16 14.07 3.63
C ILE A 48 -6.78 13.43 2.30
N LYS A 49 -6.37 12.16 2.31
CA LYS A 49 -5.94 11.43 1.12
C LYS A 49 -6.67 10.10 0.94
N LEU A 50 -6.87 9.74 -0.32
CA LEU A 50 -7.34 8.43 -0.75
C LEU A 50 -6.23 7.72 -1.52
N ASN A 51 -5.82 6.54 -1.06
CA ASN A 51 -4.78 5.76 -1.73
C ASN A 51 -5.40 4.82 -2.77
N LEU A 52 -5.47 5.29 -4.01
CA LEU A 52 -6.04 4.53 -5.13
C LEU A 52 -5.18 3.30 -5.48
N GLY A 53 -3.88 3.34 -5.22
CA GLY A 53 -3.00 2.19 -5.44
C GLY A 53 -3.32 0.99 -4.53
N GLU A 54 -3.94 1.23 -3.38
CA GLU A 54 -4.27 0.16 -2.43
C GLU A 54 -5.54 -0.61 -2.77
N LEU A 55 -6.35 -0.07 -3.68
CA LEU A 55 -7.53 -0.76 -4.24
C LEU A 55 -7.14 -2.07 -4.92
N PHE A 56 -5.96 -2.15 -5.54
CA PHE A 56 -5.43 -3.39 -6.10
C PHE A 56 -5.17 -4.46 -5.04
N SER A 57 -4.83 -4.05 -3.82
CA SER A 57 -4.71 -4.93 -2.66
C SER A 57 -5.99 -5.00 -1.83
N SER A 58 -7.12 -4.59 -2.40
CA SER A 58 -8.42 -4.66 -1.75
C SER A 58 -8.51 -3.89 -0.42
N ASP A 59 -7.79 -2.78 -0.34
CA ASP A 59 -7.71 -1.97 0.85
C ASP A 59 -8.20 -0.55 0.54
N PHE A 60 -9.30 -0.19 1.18
CA PHE A 60 -10.03 1.06 1.03
C PHE A 60 -9.73 1.93 2.24
N SER A 61 -8.53 2.53 2.25
CA SER A 61 -8.05 3.36 3.33
C SER A 61 -8.15 4.85 3.02
N LEU A 62 -8.68 5.60 3.98
CA LEU A 62 -8.62 7.05 4.07
C LEU A 62 -7.44 7.44 4.96
N TYR A 63 -6.72 8.46 4.53
CA TYR A 63 -5.54 8.97 5.22
C TYR A 63 -5.76 10.42 5.62
N TYR A 64 -5.23 10.79 6.77
CA TYR A 64 -5.16 12.16 7.25
C TYR A 64 -3.69 12.47 7.54
N GLU A 65 -3.18 13.53 6.92
CA GLU A 65 -1.83 14.02 7.09
C GLU A 65 -1.86 15.41 7.70
N ARG A 66 -1.06 15.63 8.74
CA ARG A 66 -0.94 16.91 9.44
C ARG A 66 0.48 17.42 9.45
N GLN A 67 0.65 18.69 9.15
CA GLN A 67 1.92 19.40 9.28
C GLN A 67 2.33 19.52 10.76
N LEU A 68 3.54 19.06 11.08
CA LEU A 68 4.16 19.25 12.39
C LEU A 68 5.18 20.38 12.38
N THR A 69 6.00 20.44 11.32
CA THR A 69 6.99 21.50 11.07
C THR A 69 7.01 21.85 9.59
N ASN A 70 7.88 22.76 9.14
CA ASN A 70 7.98 23.15 7.72
C ASN A 70 8.51 22.03 6.80
N LYS A 71 9.00 20.91 7.36
CA LYS A 71 9.52 19.76 6.60
C LYS A 71 9.03 18.40 7.11
N LEU A 72 8.28 18.36 8.22
CA LEU A 72 7.83 17.13 8.85
C LEU A 72 6.31 17.12 8.92
N THR A 73 5.72 16.01 8.48
CA THR A 73 4.30 15.73 8.65
C THR A 73 4.09 14.36 9.29
N PHE A 74 2.93 14.19 9.89
CA PHE A 74 2.46 12.92 10.43
C PHE A 74 1.22 12.49 9.67
N GLU A 75 1.21 11.25 9.20
CA GLU A 75 0.11 10.64 8.47
C GLU A 75 -0.46 9.48 9.27
N VAL A 76 -1.79 9.42 9.38
CA VAL A 76 -2.52 8.26 9.88
C VAL A 76 -3.54 7.82 8.83
N GLY A 77 -3.79 6.52 8.74
CA GLY A 77 -4.76 5.95 7.83
C GLY A 77 -5.64 4.94 8.55
N ALA A 78 -6.92 4.94 8.19
CA ALA A 78 -7.90 3.97 8.65
C ALA A 78 -8.75 3.55 7.46
N GLY A 79 -9.08 2.26 7.39
CA GLY A 79 -9.75 1.71 6.23
C GLY A 79 -10.37 0.36 6.48
N LEU A 80 -10.98 -0.13 5.42
CA LEU A 80 -11.58 -1.45 5.36
C LEU A 80 -10.88 -2.26 4.29
N THR A 81 -10.72 -3.55 4.54
CA THR A 81 -10.21 -4.49 3.56
C THR A 81 -11.35 -5.36 3.06
N TYR A 82 -11.27 -5.81 1.82
CA TYR A 82 -12.28 -6.70 1.27
C TYR A 82 -11.65 -7.70 0.31
N ASN A 83 -11.59 -8.98 0.69
CA ASN A 83 -10.94 -10.04 -0.06
C ASN A 83 -9.42 -9.85 -0.23
N ASP A 84 -8.66 -10.94 -0.28
CA ASP A 84 -7.22 -10.88 -0.53
C ASP A 84 -6.88 -11.52 -1.88
N PHE A 85 -7.04 -10.73 -2.96
CA PHE A 85 -6.87 -11.22 -4.34
C PHE A 85 -5.50 -11.85 -4.61
N PHE A 86 -4.43 -11.30 -4.01
CA PHE A 86 -3.05 -11.73 -4.24
C PHE A 86 -2.46 -12.53 -3.09
N GLY A 87 -3.22 -12.74 -2.02
CA GLY A 87 -2.74 -13.40 -0.82
C GLY A 87 -2.33 -14.84 -1.02
N HIS A 88 -3.06 -15.57 -1.86
CA HIS A 88 -2.76 -16.98 -2.18
C HIS A 88 -1.35 -17.15 -2.77
N LEU A 89 -0.89 -16.22 -3.62
CA LEU A 89 0.46 -16.25 -4.23
C LEU A 89 1.59 -16.24 -3.20
N PHE A 90 1.31 -15.72 -2.00
CA PHE A 90 2.28 -15.58 -0.93
C PHE A 90 1.84 -16.27 0.35
N SER A 91 0.81 -17.13 0.28
CA SER A 91 0.33 -17.81 1.47
C SER A 91 1.35 -18.88 1.91
N PRO A 92 1.69 -18.96 3.20
CA PRO A 92 2.39 -20.11 3.76
C PRO A 92 1.52 -21.36 3.89
N SER A 93 0.19 -21.22 3.94
CA SER A 93 -0.70 -22.36 4.07
C SER A 93 -0.93 -23.02 2.71
N LEU A 94 -0.76 -24.35 2.67
CA LEU A 94 -1.12 -25.17 1.51
C LEU A 94 -2.63 -25.26 1.30
N TYR A 95 -3.42 -24.89 2.32
CA TYR A 95 -4.88 -24.96 2.33
C TYR A 95 -5.51 -23.57 2.26
N ALA A 96 -4.73 -22.54 1.93
CA ALA A 96 -5.30 -21.21 1.78
C ALA A 96 -6.36 -21.23 0.68
N PRO A 97 -7.62 -20.88 1.01
CA PRO A 97 -8.69 -20.98 0.04
C PRO A 97 -8.42 -20.04 -1.14
N GLU A 98 -8.80 -20.51 -2.33
CA GLU A 98 -8.79 -19.67 -3.51
C GLU A 98 -9.79 -18.52 -3.32
N ALA A 99 -9.42 -17.32 -3.76
CA ALA A 99 -10.20 -16.11 -3.53
C ALA A 99 -11.62 -16.12 -4.14
N TYR A 100 -12.03 -17.17 -4.83
CA TYR A 100 -13.37 -17.33 -5.44
C TYR A 100 -14.25 -18.37 -4.72
N ALA A 101 -13.70 -19.17 -3.80
CA ALA A 101 -14.40 -20.30 -3.18
C ALA A 101 -14.97 -19.99 -1.78
N VAL A 102 -14.74 -18.79 -1.24
CA VAL A 102 -15.07 -18.42 0.14
C VAL A 102 -16.00 -17.22 0.25
N ASP A 103 -16.79 -17.19 1.31
CA ASP A 103 -17.62 -16.04 1.65
C ASP A 103 -16.76 -14.90 2.22
N LYS A 104 -16.74 -13.77 1.52
CA LYS A 104 -15.80 -12.67 1.78
C LYS A 104 -16.39 -11.71 2.78
N LYS A 105 -15.67 -11.51 3.89
CA LYS A 105 -16.06 -10.57 4.94
C LYS A 105 -15.19 -9.32 4.91
N MET A 106 -15.74 -8.22 5.39
CA MET A 106 -14.98 -6.99 5.55
C MET A 106 -13.98 -7.15 6.70
N GLY A 107 -12.75 -6.74 6.45
CA GLY A 107 -11.74 -6.58 7.47
C GLY A 107 -11.37 -5.12 7.67
N ASN A 108 -10.33 -4.87 8.46
CA ASN A 108 -9.90 -3.54 8.86
C ASN A 108 -8.44 -3.28 8.49
N SER A 109 -8.13 -2.02 8.21
CA SER A 109 -6.80 -1.54 7.82
C SER A 109 -6.44 -0.31 8.64
N PHE A 110 -5.18 -0.23 9.07
CA PHE A 110 -4.63 0.93 9.77
C PHE A 110 -3.24 1.22 9.24
N ALA A 111 -2.89 2.50 9.16
CA ALA A 111 -1.57 2.93 8.75
C ALA A 111 -1.12 4.13 9.58
N VAL A 112 0.19 4.24 9.79
CA VAL A 112 0.81 5.41 10.40
C VAL A 112 2.14 5.68 9.69
N GLY A 113 2.51 6.95 9.57
CA GLY A 113 3.73 7.35 8.89
C GLY A 113 4.23 8.71 9.34
N LEU A 114 5.55 8.88 9.34
CA LEU A 114 6.19 10.19 9.47
C LEU A 114 6.81 10.53 8.13
N ARG A 115 6.50 11.68 7.54
CA ARG A 115 7.01 12.07 6.22
C ARG A 115 7.95 13.27 6.35
N PHE A 116 9.13 13.12 5.80
CA PHE A 116 10.20 14.12 5.79
C PHE A 116 10.35 14.67 4.38
N TYR A 117 9.91 15.91 4.16
CA TYR A 117 10.00 16.61 2.89
C TYR A 117 11.35 17.34 2.77
N THR A 118 11.98 17.28 1.60
CA THR A 118 13.28 17.92 1.37
C THR A 118 13.18 19.44 1.28
N SER A 119 12.11 19.92 0.62
CA SER A 119 11.81 21.32 0.33
C SER A 119 10.86 21.91 1.37
N ARG A 120 9.57 21.62 1.24
CA ARG A 120 8.46 22.15 2.03
C ARG A 120 7.46 21.02 2.28
N THR A 121 6.73 21.07 3.39
CA THR A 121 5.63 20.12 3.62
C THR A 121 4.62 20.15 2.49
N PHE A 122 4.13 18.96 2.16
CA PHE A 122 3.11 18.71 1.13
C PHE A 122 3.55 18.99 -0.31
N ASP A 123 4.80 19.38 -0.58
CA ASP A 123 5.24 19.67 -1.94
C ASP A 123 6.68 19.20 -2.20
N GLY A 124 6.84 18.37 -3.23
CA GLY A 124 8.08 17.79 -3.67
C GLY A 124 8.39 16.43 -3.06
N PHE A 125 9.69 16.10 -3.06
CA PHE A 125 10.18 14.80 -2.64
C PHE A 125 10.11 14.62 -1.12
N TYR A 126 9.77 13.41 -0.69
CA TYR A 126 9.78 13.03 0.72
C TYR A 126 10.25 11.59 0.94
N ILE A 127 10.73 11.33 2.15
CA ILE A 127 11.03 10.00 2.67
C ILE A 127 10.10 9.75 3.86
N ALA A 128 9.54 8.54 3.97
CA ALA A 128 8.58 8.22 5.01
C ALA A 128 8.78 6.82 5.60
N PRO A 129 9.28 6.69 6.84
CA PRO A 129 9.05 5.48 7.62
C PRO A 129 7.55 5.34 7.92
N GLU A 130 7.01 4.17 7.60
CA GLU A 130 5.59 3.87 7.74
C GLU A 130 5.39 2.47 8.32
N TYR A 131 4.29 2.31 9.04
CA TYR A 131 3.77 1.01 9.45
C TYR A 131 2.33 0.86 8.97
N LYS A 132 2.01 -0.30 8.42
CA LYS A 132 0.67 -0.64 7.93
C LYS A 132 0.23 -2.00 8.45
N TYR A 133 -0.97 -2.03 9.00
CA TYR A 133 -1.70 -3.21 9.44
C TYR A 133 -2.88 -3.45 8.50
N ARG A 134 -3.06 -4.68 8.04
CA ARG A 134 -4.24 -5.10 7.26
C ARG A 134 -4.72 -6.44 7.79
N LYS A 135 -6.00 -6.56 8.08
CA LYS A 135 -6.63 -7.85 8.40
C LYS A 135 -7.66 -8.14 7.33
N TYR A 136 -7.56 -9.30 6.68
CA TYR A 136 -8.56 -9.86 5.78
C TYR A 136 -9.32 -10.96 6.51
N HIS A 137 -10.61 -11.07 6.23
CA HIS A 137 -11.51 -12.02 6.88
C HIS A 137 -12.40 -12.69 5.84
N TRP A 138 -12.62 -13.98 5.99
CA TRP A 138 -13.53 -14.75 5.15
C TRP A 138 -14.10 -15.91 5.96
N SER A 139 -15.17 -16.50 5.43
CA SER A 139 -15.77 -17.71 5.97
C SER A 139 -15.66 -18.81 4.95
N ASP A 140 -15.20 -19.98 5.39
CA ASP A 140 -15.07 -21.16 4.57
C ASP A 140 -15.92 -22.30 5.13
N GLU A 141 -16.44 -23.16 4.25
CA GLU A 141 -17.19 -24.33 4.66
C GLU A 141 -16.23 -25.45 5.06
N ALA A 142 -16.40 -26.00 6.26
CA ALA A 142 -15.51 -27.06 6.76
C ALA A 142 -15.69 -28.35 5.96
N GLN A 143 -14.64 -28.77 5.26
CA GLN A 143 -14.58 -30.04 4.53
C GLN A 143 -13.61 -30.99 5.24
N PHE A 144 -14.06 -32.19 5.59
CA PHE A 144 -13.22 -33.21 6.22
C PHE A 144 -12.81 -34.26 5.18
N ILE A 145 -11.51 -34.56 5.08
CA ILE A 145 -10.98 -35.47 4.05
C ILE A 145 -11.13 -36.95 4.45
N ASP A 146 -11.13 -37.26 5.75
CA ASP A 146 -11.05 -38.65 6.26
C ASP A 146 -12.38 -39.22 6.77
N THR A 147 -13.45 -38.44 6.67
CA THR A 147 -14.82 -38.89 6.91
C THR A 147 -15.68 -38.45 5.75
N ASP A 148 -16.45 -39.36 5.16
CA ASP A 148 -17.55 -39.06 4.20
C ASP A 148 -18.62 -38.10 4.79
N ALA A 149 -18.41 -37.60 6.01
CA ALA A 149 -19.13 -36.51 6.62
C ALA A 149 -18.58 -35.16 6.11
N ASN A 150 -19.03 -34.74 4.93
CA ASN A 150 -19.36 -33.33 4.80
C ASN A 150 -20.45 -33.04 5.83
N ILE A 151 -20.23 -32.09 6.73
CA ILE A 151 -21.30 -31.53 7.56
C ILE A 151 -21.75 -30.26 6.83
N PRO A 152 -22.68 -30.37 5.85
CA PRO A 152 -23.12 -29.22 5.10
C PRO A 152 -23.63 -28.13 6.05
N GLY A 153 -23.09 -26.92 5.90
CA GLY A 153 -23.49 -25.74 6.69
C GLY A 153 -22.63 -25.41 7.91
N LEU A 154 -21.49 -26.08 8.16
CA LEU A 154 -20.51 -25.60 9.14
C LEU A 154 -19.56 -24.59 8.49
N TYR A 155 -19.77 -23.31 8.77
CA TYR A 155 -18.92 -22.23 8.32
C TYR A 155 -17.91 -21.83 9.40
N LEU A 156 -16.63 -21.80 9.05
CA LEU A 156 -15.55 -21.40 9.93
C LEU A 156 -15.01 -20.03 9.55
N ASP A 157 -14.61 -19.28 10.57
CA ASP A 157 -14.09 -17.92 10.44
C ASP A 157 -12.57 -17.92 10.36
N GLU A 158 -12.07 -17.60 9.17
CA GLU A 158 -10.65 -17.55 8.84
C GLU A 158 -10.17 -16.11 8.68
N SER A 159 -8.86 -15.91 8.80
CA SER A 159 -8.29 -14.58 8.62
C SER A 159 -6.83 -14.60 8.22
N ARG A 160 -6.41 -13.52 7.54
CA ARG A 160 -5.00 -13.23 7.27
C ARG A 160 -4.69 -11.81 7.70
N VAL A 161 -3.62 -11.68 8.46
CA VAL A 161 -3.15 -10.40 8.98
C VAL A 161 -1.77 -10.09 8.40
N HIS A 162 -1.62 -8.91 7.84
CA HIS A 162 -0.36 -8.35 7.40
C HIS A 162 0.07 -7.23 8.35
N SER A 163 1.28 -7.35 8.89
CA SER A 163 1.98 -6.28 9.59
C SER A 163 3.19 -5.87 8.74
N ILE A 164 3.16 -4.64 8.23
CA ILE A 164 4.09 -4.17 7.21
C ILE A 164 4.83 -2.94 7.76
N ALA A 165 6.12 -3.09 8.05
CA ALA A 165 7.00 -1.96 8.29
C ALA A 165 7.71 -1.61 6.98
N ARG A 166 7.67 -0.35 6.55
CA ARG A 166 8.23 0.09 5.27
C ARG A 166 8.90 1.44 5.34
N LEU A 167 9.84 1.66 4.43
CA LEU A 167 10.41 2.96 4.13
C LEU A 167 9.95 3.33 2.72
N SER A 168 9.15 4.38 2.62
CA SER A 168 8.65 4.90 1.34
C SER A 168 9.42 6.13 0.91
N PHE A 169 9.49 6.32 -0.40
CA PHE A 169 10.00 7.49 -1.08
C PHE A 169 8.88 7.97 -2.00
N GLY A 170 8.52 9.24 -1.88
CA GLY A 170 7.42 9.78 -2.66
C GLY A 170 7.66 11.18 -3.16
N TYR A 171 6.78 11.61 -4.04
CA TYR A 171 6.77 12.94 -4.62
C TYR A 171 5.33 13.46 -4.62
N ALA A 172 5.11 14.54 -3.88
CA ALA A 172 3.83 15.21 -3.79
C ALA A 172 3.81 16.44 -4.72
N LEU A 173 2.70 16.64 -5.43
CA LEU A 173 2.48 17.74 -6.37
C LEU A 173 1.08 18.31 -6.14
N PHE A 174 0.97 19.62 -5.93
CA PHE A 174 -0.32 20.29 -5.97
C PHE A 174 -0.72 20.60 -7.41
N TYR A 175 -1.89 20.10 -7.81
CA TYR A 175 -2.52 20.47 -9.08
C TYR A 175 -3.27 21.80 -8.96
N SER A 176 -3.97 22.00 -7.84
CA SER A 176 -4.70 23.24 -7.52
C SER A 176 -4.39 23.66 -6.08
N ASN A 177 -5.09 24.67 -5.56
CA ASN A 177 -4.89 25.16 -4.19
C ASN A 177 -5.13 24.09 -3.12
N ASN A 178 -6.01 23.12 -3.40
CA ASN A 178 -6.40 22.11 -2.43
C ASN A 178 -6.17 20.68 -2.94
N ILE A 179 -6.03 20.44 -4.25
CA ILE A 179 -5.88 19.07 -4.78
C ILE A 179 -4.40 18.72 -4.92
N GLN A 180 -4.01 17.61 -4.29
CA GLN A 180 -2.65 17.06 -4.30
C GLN A 180 -2.61 15.68 -4.95
N PHE A 181 -1.66 15.46 -5.85
CA PHE A 181 -1.27 14.14 -6.31
C PHE A 181 -0.01 13.69 -5.58
N ASP A 182 -0.01 12.47 -5.07
CA ASP A 182 1.06 11.94 -4.25
C ASP A 182 1.45 10.54 -4.77
N PHE A 183 2.62 10.47 -5.40
CA PHE A 183 3.18 9.24 -5.95
C PHE A 183 4.21 8.68 -4.98
N GLN A 184 4.09 7.42 -4.60
CA GLN A 184 5.02 6.80 -3.67
C GLN A 184 5.45 5.40 -4.13
N THR A 185 6.72 5.10 -3.88
CA THR A 185 7.30 3.77 -3.96
C THR A 185 7.99 3.45 -2.65
N GLY A 186 8.32 2.20 -2.38
CA GLY A 186 9.02 1.85 -1.15
C GLY A 186 9.40 0.40 -1.06
N ILE A 187 10.19 0.13 -0.02
CA ILE A 187 10.61 -1.21 0.37
C ILE A 187 10.25 -1.43 1.83
N GLY A 188 9.89 -2.66 2.17
CA GLY A 188 9.49 -2.99 3.52
C GLY A 188 9.57 -4.47 3.83
N LEU A 189 9.23 -4.79 5.07
CA LEU A 189 9.15 -6.14 5.61
C LEU A 189 7.71 -6.40 6.05
N SER A 190 7.13 -7.49 5.57
CA SER A 190 5.80 -7.95 5.95
C SER A 190 5.91 -9.20 6.82
N SER A 191 5.34 -9.16 8.02
CA SER A 191 4.97 -10.37 8.77
C SER A 191 3.55 -10.76 8.38
N ILE A 192 3.29 -12.05 8.19
CA ILE A 192 1.98 -12.57 7.84
C ILE A 192 1.55 -13.56 8.92
N THR A 193 0.36 -13.38 9.46
CA THR A 193 -0.27 -14.34 10.37
C THR A 193 -1.58 -14.80 9.74
N GLU A 194 -1.71 -16.10 9.53
CA GLU A 194 -2.89 -16.73 8.98
C GLU A 194 -3.56 -17.61 10.03
N LYS A 195 -4.88 -17.58 10.07
CA LYS A 195 -5.71 -18.53 10.81
C LYS A 195 -6.61 -19.21 9.79
N ILE A 196 -6.28 -20.44 9.43
CA ILE A 196 -6.90 -21.22 8.35
C ILE A 196 -7.27 -22.59 8.89
N TYR A 197 -8.39 -23.15 8.42
CA TYR A 197 -8.86 -24.47 8.77
C TYR A 197 -8.00 -25.53 8.09
N ASN A 198 -7.54 -26.51 8.88
CA ASN A 198 -6.84 -27.66 8.35
C ASN A 198 -7.81 -28.86 8.29
N PRO A 199 -8.14 -29.36 7.09
CA PRO A 199 -9.12 -30.44 6.91
C PRO A 199 -8.64 -31.81 7.42
N TYR A 200 -7.35 -31.97 7.72
CA TYR A 200 -6.79 -33.20 8.28
C TYR A 200 -6.81 -33.22 9.80
N SER A 201 -6.50 -32.10 10.47
CA SER A 201 -6.59 -32.00 11.92
C SER A 201 -8.00 -31.67 12.41
N GLY A 202 -8.84 -31.11 11.54
CA GLY A 202 -10.18 -30.65 11.88
C GLY A 202 -10.20 -29.39 12.74
N GLU A 203 -9.08 -28.67 12.83
CA GLU A 203 -8.89 -27.49 13.68
C GLU A 203 -8.49 -26.24 12.88
N LEU A 204 -8.72 -25.06 13.48
CA LEU A 204 -8.20 -23.79 12.95
C LEU A 204 -6.74 -23.62 13.38
N GLU A 205 -5.83 -23.75 12.42
CA GLU A 205 -4.40 -23.62 12.66
C GLU A 205 -3.94 -22.18 12.44
N THR A 206 -3.13 -21.68 13.37
CA THR A 206 -2.50 -20.36 13.24
C THR A 206 -1.07 -20.50 12.75
N THR A 207 -0.83 -20.10 11.52
CA THR A 207 0.51 -20.09 10.93
C THR A 207 1.06 -18.67 10.90
N LYS A 208 2.26 -18.48 11.45
CA LYS A 208 2.96 -17.20 11.39
C LYS A 208 4.19 -17.32 10.52
N VAL A 209 4.29 -16.41 9.55
CA VAL A 209 5.47 -16.23 8.73
C VAL A 209 6.17 -14.97 9.15
N ASN A 210 7.48 -15.12 9.36
CA ASN A 210 8.39 -14.04 9.68
C ASN A 210 8.53 -13.05 8.51
N PHE A 211 9.38 -12.04 8.70
CA PHE A 211 9.58 -10.94 7.79
C PHE A 211 9.91 -11.38 6.36
N ARG A 212 9.02 -11.06 5.41
CA ARG A 212 9.25 -11.18 3.97
C ARG A 212 9.47 -9.80 3.35
N PRO A 213 10.47 -9.62 2.48
CA PRO A 213 10.64 -8.38 1.76
C PRO A 213 9.43 -8.10 0.87
N ARG A 214 9.03 -6.83 0.80
CA ARG A 214 7.90 -6.36 -0.02
C ARG A 214 8.28 -5.02 -0.65
N VAL A 215 7.86 -4.85 -1.90
CA VAL A 215 7.88 -3.55 -2.59
C VAL A 215 6.46 -2.98 -2.52
N ASN A 216 6.34 -1.67 -2.30
CA ASN A 216 5.07 -0.96 -2.37
C ASN A 216 5.11 0.11 -3.44
N LEU A 217 4.02 0.18 -4.20
CA LEU A 217 3.71 1.30 -5.08
C LEU A 217 2.39 1.90 -4.59
N GLY A 218 2.26 3.21 -4.63
CA GLY A 218 1.07 3.92 -4.19
C GLY A 218 0.84 5.18 -5.00
N PHE A 219 -0.43 5.47 -5.21
CA PHE A 219 -0.88 6.72 -5.80
C PHE A 219 -2.02 7.23 -4.92
N LYS A 220 -1.80 8.39 -4.30
CA LYS A 220 -2.70 9.04 -3.38
C LYS A 220 -3.25 10.33 -4.00
N LEU A 221 -4.56 10.53 -3.86
CA LEU A 221 -5.23 11.79 -4.18
C LEU A 221 -5.57 12.49 -2.87
N GLY A 222 -5.04 13.69 -2.67
CA GLY A 222 -5.20 14.50 -1.47
C GLY A 222 -6.07 15.74 -1.67
N TYR A 223 -6.77 16.14 -0.61
CA TYR A 223 -7.47 17.41 -0.48
C TYR A 223 -6.96 18.16 0.77
N ALA A 224 -6.38 19.34 0.58
CA ALA A 224 -5.81 20.18 1.63
C ALA A 224 -6.82 21.19 2.18
N PHE A 225 -6.77 21.43 3.50
CA PHE A 225 -7.67 22.31 4.26
C PHE A 225 -7.12 22.67 5.67
#